data_AF-A0A938LKF7-F1
#
_entry.id   AF-A0A938LKF7-F1
#
_cell.length_a   1.000
_cell.length_b   1.000
_cell.length_c   1.000
_cell.angle_alpha   90.00
_cell.angle_beta   90.00
_cell.angle_gamma   90.00
#
_symmetry.space_group_name_H-M   'P 1'
#
loop_
_entity.id
_entity.type
_entity.pdbx_description
1 polymer ?
#
loop_
_entity_poly.entity_id
_entity_poly.type
_entity_poly.pdbx_seq_one_letter_code
_entity_poly.pdbx_strand_id
1 'polypeptide(L)'
;MNFAWVKRDQVSLVHDTDQGGNSHGQTNDLHWILSVETAMIASPALILFAIESGVKLGRKVYDVLVDETAERPLVLPLGDLFGDVQEAEATQFFLREENAHLIKKGGPYYGFTPAERLRAYKSILAINERVGAPGDDLKSAGDIIAQIHAFEQVKNGFGAKHPARRILGTVVEIGIDYFAANPSALGRDSTERRLVHSFISSLDQTDFAEGSRVEIVGDVLTAALRTMGDNRSLVDDDARVQALLGGVTRALVADIDALTSSGAQIRREELFRRIGSSLLRGGATALSDNVALFLPGDKTAGALVQSTLSQTLAGIQNQEDLFTTESIERVFTSALRATAENAELFTDHQVLKALIQRTVGALTDAQGCKVFSKETVAAILGEAVEVAGENVETLIHPKNPQEQLLATALGAMAESLGNTLAGTGRAQDLLSKKQLVELTRVVFAEVAQHPEQLLGDQLDEEKKTALAQIIGSVACALGEDPARWVNGASFVELVRMALR
;
A
#
# COMPACT_ATOMS: atom_id res chain seq x y z
N MET A 1 -11.50 -44.63 8.43
CA MET A 1 -11.96 -44.32 9.80
C MET A 1 -13.21 -43.45 9.67
N ASN A 2 -14.35 -43.96 10.15
CA ASN A 2 -15.68 -43.32 10.05
C ASN A 2 -15.81 -42.19 11.07
N PHE A 3 -16.22 -41.00 10.63
CA PHE A 3 -16.70 -39.93 11.50
C PHE A 3 -18.22 -40.01 11.63
N ALA A 4 -18.69 -40.34 12.84
CA ALA A 4 -20.10 -40.38 13.20
C ALA A 4 -20.55 -38.98 13.67
N TRP A 5 -21.57 -38.45 13.00
CA TRP A 5 -22.35 -37.29 13.41
C TRP A 5 -23.30 -37.67 14.56
N VAL A 6 -23.26 -36.95 15.67
CA VAL A 6 -24.24 -37.08 16.77
C VAL A 6 -25.33 -36.02 16.59
N LYS A 7 -26.57 -36.52 16.40
CA LYS A 7 -27.83 -35.77 16.41
C LYS A 7 -28.12 -35.23 17.83
N ARG A 8 -28.58 -33.98 17.91
CA ARG A 8 -29.28 -33.42 19.08
C ARG A 8 -30.77 -33.74 18.93
N ASP A 9 -31.28 -34.63 19.77
CA ASP A 9 -32.71 -34.89 19.89
C ASP A 9 -33.36 -34.04 21.00
N GLN A 10 -34.67 -33.84 20.78
CA GLN A 10 -35.62 -33.02 21.49
C GLN A 10 -35.77 -33.38 22.98
N VAL A 11 -35.97 -32.35 23.81
CA VAL A 11 -36.50 -32.52 25.18
C VAL A 11 -37.97 -32.11 25.16
N SER A 12 -38.82 -33.09 25.43
CA SER A 12 -40.25 -32.97 25.70
C SER A 12 -40.50 -32.35 27.08
N LEU A 13 -41.39 -31.37 27.13
CA LEU A 13 -41.96 -30.81 28.35
C LEU A 13 -42.93 -31.80 28.99
N VAL A 14 -42.61 -32.28 30.20
CA VAL A 14 -43.57 -32.90 31.10
C VAL A 14 -43.79 -31.93 32.26
N HIS A 15 -45.03 -31.46 32.39
CA HIS A 15 -45.53 -30.77 33.57
C HIS A 15 -45.62 -31.78 34.71
N ASP A 16 -44.94 -31.50 35.82
CA ASP A 16 -45.40 -31.98 37.12
C ASP A 16 -45.19 -30.89 38.17
N THR A 17 -46.28 -30.56 38.86
CA THR A 17 -46.38 -29.58 39.92
C THR A 17 -46.55 -30.33 41.22
N ASP A 18 -45.59 -30.23 42.14
CA ASP A 18 -45.95 -30.15 43.55
C ASP A 18 -44.85 -29.54 44.42
N GLN A 19 -45.29 -29.10 45.60
CA GLN A 19 -44.81 -27.96 46.37
C GLN A 19 -43.62 -28.23 47.30
N GLY A 20 -42.87 -27.15 47.59
CA GLY A 20 -42.45 -26.85 48.96
C GLY A 20 -40.95 -26.58 49.19
N GLY A 21 -40.61 -25.31 49.44
CA GLY A 21 -39.57 -24.98 50.42
C GLY A 21 -38.39 -24.11 49.96
N ASN A 22 -38.48 -22.81 50.26
CA ASN A 22 -37.40 -21.87 50.61
C ASN A 22 -36.02 -21.98 49.93
N SER A 23 -35.70 -21.03 49.05
CA SER A 23 -34.58 -20.09 49.25
C SER A 23 -34.48 -19.07 48.10
N HIS A 24 -34.00 -17.87 48.45
CA HIS A 24 -33.55 -16.74 47.64
C HIS A 24 -33.37 -16.86 46.11
N GLY A 25 -33.75 -15.78 45.42
CA GLY A 25 -32.91 -15.20 44.36
C GLY A 25 -33.55 -15.08 42.97
N GLN A 26 -33.75 -13.83 42.55
CA GLN A 26 -33.67 -13.35 41.16
C GLN A 26 -34.42 -14.13 40.06
N THR A 27 -35.60 -13.63 39.68
CA THR A 27 -36.16 -13.83 38.34
C THR A 27 -36.73 -12.51 37.83
N ASN A 28 -35.85 -11.67 37.28
CA ASN A 28 -36.18 -10.51 36.46
C ASN A 28 -35.04 -10.30 35.46
N ASP A 29 -34.77 -11.30 34.60
CA ASP A 29 -33.63 -11.20 33.67
C ASP A 29 -33.79 -12.01 32.37
N LEU A 30 -35.02 -12.11 31.85
CA LEU A 30 -35.24 -12.74 30.54
C LEU A 30 -35.98 -11.87 29.52
N HIS A 31 -36.26 -10.60 29.85
CA HIS A 31 -36.87 -9.65 28.91
C HIS A 31 -35.86 -8.78 28.13
N TRP A 32 -34.56 -8.83 28.46
CA TRP A 32 -33.52 -8.02 27.80
C TRP A 32 -32.79 -8.74 26.65
N ILE A 33 -32.97 -10.06 26.48
CA ILE A 33 -32.23 -10.86 25.48
C ILE A 33 -32.87 -10.80 24.08
N LEU A 34 -34.08 -10.23 23.94
CA LEU A 34 -34.73 -10.04 22.63
C LEU A 34 -34.77 -8.57 22.16
N SER A 35 -34.09 -7.65 22.85
CA SER A 35 -33.96 -6.24 22.42
C SER A 35 -32.60 -5.90 21.79
N VAL A 36 -31.83 -6.91 21.34
CA VAL A 36 -30.68 -6.72 20.43
C VAL A 36 -31.17 -6.66 18.97
N GLU A 37 -32.34 -6.07 18.76
CA GLU A 37 -32.86 -5.75 17.44
C GLU A 37 -32.18 -4.46 16.97
N THR A 38 -31.35 -4.59 15.93
CA THR A 38 -30.78 -3.47 15.15
C THR A 38 -29.87 -2.54 15.96
N ALA A 39 -28.67 -3.02 16.28
CA ALA A 39 -27.51 -2.13 16.25
C ALA A 39 -27.50 -1.51 14.84
N MET A 40 -27.82 -0.23 14.78
CA MET A 40 -27.90 0.58 13.57
C MET A 40 -26.49 0.67 13.00
N ILE A 41 -26.09 -0.37 12.26
CA ILE A 41 -24.97 -0.31 11.32
C ILE A 41 -25.20 0.99 10.55
N ALA A 42 -24.21 1.89 10.54
CA ALA A 42 -24.23 3.11 9.73
C ALA A 42 -24.94 2.79 8.41
N SER A 43 -26.05 3.50 8.13
CA SER A 43 -26.97 3.04 7.09
C SER A 43 -26.15 2.75 5.83
N PRO A 44 -26.19 1.52 5.27
CA PRO A 44 -25.38 1.20 4.09
C PRO A 44 -25.57 2.23 2.97
N ALA A 45 -26.75 2.88 2.94
CA ALA A 45 -27.07 4.05 2.13
C ALA A 45 -26.16 5.27 2.38
N LEU A 46 -25.84 5.64 3.62
CA LEU A 46 -24.94 6.75 3.95
C LEU A 46 -23.50 6.45 3.53
N ILE A 47 -23.03 5.22 3.75
CA ILE A 47 -21.68 4.78 3.33
C ILE A 47 -21.58 4.79 1.80
N LEU A 48 -22.56 4.19 1.11
CA LEU A 48 -22.62 4.20 -0.36
C LEU A 48 -22.71 5.63 -0.90
N PHE A 49 -23.52 6.49 -0.27
CA PHE A 49 -23.62 7.90 -0.63
C PHE A 49 -22.28 8.64 -0.46
N ALA A 50 -21.55 8.40 0.64
CA ALA A 50 -20.24 9.01 0.87
C ALA A 50 -19.21 8.54 -0.18
N ILE A 51 -19.22 7.27 -0.55
CA ILE A 51 -18.38 6.72 -1.62
C ILE A 51 -18.74 7.34 -2.97
N GLU A 52 -20.01 7.36 -3.34
CA GLU A 52 -20.50 7.96 -4.59
C GLU A 52 -20.18 9.45 -4.67
N SER A 53 -20.34 10.18 -3.56
CA SER A 53 -20.01 11.60 -3.44
C SER A 53 -18.51 11.83 -3.56
N GLY A 54 -17.69 11.00 -2.92
CA GLY A 54 -16.23 11.03 -3.06
C GLY A 54 -15.78 10.74 -4.49
N VAL A 55 -16.39 9.77 -5.17
CA VAL A 55 -16.13 9.46 -6.58
C VAL A 55 -16.56 10.60 -7.49
N LYS A 56 -17.74 11.20 -7.26
CA LYS A 56 -18.29 12.33 -8.04
C LYS A 56 -17.40 13.57 -7.89
N LEU A 57 -16.99 13.89 -6.66
CA LEU A 57 -16.08 14.99 -6.37
C LEU A 57 -14.68 14.74 -6.95
N GLY A 58 -14.12 13.54 -6.73
CA GLY A 58 -12.81 13.16 -7.25
C GLY A 58 -12.74 13.17 -8.77
N ARG A 59 -13.79 12.69 -9.46
CA ARG A 59 -13.92 12.79 -10.92
C ARG A 59 -13.99 14.24 -11.38
N LYS A 60 -14.71 15.11 -10.67
CA LYS A 60 -14.75 16.53 -11.01
C LYS A 60 -13.40 17.22 -10.85
N VAL A 61 -12.71 16.95 -9.75
CA VAL A 61 -11.36 17.45 -9.49
C VAL A 61 -10.42 16.97 -10.61
N TYR A 62 -10.52 15.71 -11.01
CA TYR A 62 -9.77 15.16 -12.14
C TYR A 62 -10.09 15.90 -13.45
N ASP A 63 -11.36 16.06 -13.81
CA ASP A 63 -11.77 16.77 -15.03
C ASP A 63 -11.23 18.21 -15.04
N VAL A 64 -11.27 18.88 -13.89
CA VAL A 64 -10.73 20.23 -13.72
C VAL A 64 -9.21 20.28 -13.92
N LEU A 65 -8.47 19.31 -13.38
CA LEU A 65 -7.01 19.22 -13.55
C LEU A 65 -6.61 18.87 -14.99
N VAL A 66 -7.38 18.00 -15.65
CA VAL A 66 -7.19 17.65 -17.06
C VAL A 66 -7.45 18.86 -17.96
N ASP A 67 -8.59 19.53 -17.76
CA ASP A 67 -8.93 20.74 -18.53
C ASP A 67 -7.90 21.84 -18.30
N GLU A 68 -7.39 22.01 -17.08
CA GLU A 68 -6.30 22.95 -16.79
C GLU A 68 -5.02 22.57 -17.53
N THR A 69 -4.65 21.30 -17.53
CA THR A 69 -3.44 20.84 -18.22
C THR A 69 -3.57 21.06 -19.73
N ALA A 70 -4.77 20.91 -20.28
CA ALA A 70 -5.08 21.19 -21.68
C ALA A 70 -5.11 22.71 -21.99
N GLU A 71 -5.55 23.54 -21.04
CA GLU A 71 -5.60 25.00 -21.17
C GLU A 71 -4.26 25.69 -20.89
N ARG A 72 -3.28 24.98 -20.28
CA ARG A 72 -1.93 25.52 -20.09
C ARG A 72 -1.36 25.89 -21.47
N PRO A 73 -0.86 27.13 -21.64
CA PRO A 73 -0.18 27.48 -22.87
C PRO A 73 1.00 26.53 -23.02
N LEU A 74 0.96 25.69 -24.05
CA LEU A 74 2.10 24.90 -24.49
C LEU A 74 3.21 25.88 -24.86
N VAL A 75 4.08 26.18 -23.89
CA VAL A 75 5.38 26.79 -24.15
C VAL A 75 6.25 25.65 -24.65
N LEU A 76 6.04 25.27 -25.92
CA LEU A 76 7.03 24.48 -26.61
C LEU A 76 8.32 25.30 -26.53
N PRO A 77 9.44 24.75 -26.04
CA PRO A 77 10.76 25.35 -26.23
C PRO A 77 11.10 25.15 -27.70
N LEU A 78 10.35 25.84 -28.57
CA LEU A 78 10.88 26.31 -29.81
C LEU A 78 11.93 27.29 -29.33
N GLY A 79 13.18 26.82 -29.19
CA GLY A 79 14.32 27.72 -29.20
C GLY A 79 14.23 28.61 -30.43
N ASP A 80 15.20 29.48 -30.62
CA ASP A 80 15.34 30.29 -31.83
C ASP A 80 15.71 29.41 -33.06
N LEU A 81 14.93 28.34 -33.29
CA LEU A 81 15.09 27.29 -34.30
C LEU A 81 14.91 27.86 -35.71
N PHE A 82 14.25 29.01 -35.82
CA PHE A 82 13.98 29.69 -37.07
C PHE A 82 14.40 31.15 -36.89
N GLY A 83 15.71 31.38 -36.80
CA GLY A 83 16.27 32.71 -36.53
C GLY A 83 15.55 33.79 -37.33
N ASP A 84 15.25 34.92 -36.69
CA ASP A 84 14.63 36.15 -37.21
C ASP A 84 13.85 36.09 -38.55
N VAL A 85 12.95 35.09 -38.72
CA VAL A 85 12.06 35.04 -39.88
C VAL A 85 11.14 36.26 -39.82
N GLN A 86 11.31 37.15 -40.79
CA GLN A 86 10.61 38.43 -40.83
C GLN A 86 9.27 38.30 -41.55
N GLU A 87 8.33 39.20 -41.21
CA GLU A 87 7.00 39.26 -41.82
C GLU A 87 7.04 39.38 -43.36
N ALA A 88 8.09 40.02 -43.89
CA ALA A 88 8.34 40.14 -45.32
C ALA A 88 8.55 38.78 -46.00
N GLU A 89 9.29 37.87 -45.36
CA GLU A 89 9.56 36.52 -45.90
C GLU A 89 8.29 35.65 -45.89
N ALA A 90 7.51 35.72 -44.82
CA ALA A 90 6.21 35.05 -44.73
C ALA A 90 5.24 35.56 -45.81
N THR A 91 5.20 36.87 -46.01
CA THR A 91 4.37 37.49 -47.03
C THR A 91 4.81 37.05 -48.42
N GLN A 92 6.11 37.03 -48.69
CA GLN A 92 6.64 36.59 -49.97
C GLN A 92 6.35 35.10 -50.23
N PHE A 93 6.43 34.25 -49.21
CA PHE A 93 6.09 32.82 -49.31
C PHE A 93 4.64 32.61 -49.78
N PHE A 94 3.67 33.29 -49.17
CA PHE A 94 2.26 33.16 -49.55
C PHE A 94 1.89 33.87 -50.87
N LEU A 95 2.71 34.81 -51.34
CA LEU A 95 2.51 35.49 -52.63
C LEU A 95 3.06 34.71 -53.82
N ARG A 96 3.90 33.69 -53.62
CA ARG A 96 4.35 32.82 -54.70
C ARG A 96 3.15 32.11 -55.34
N GLU A 97 3.19 31.97 -56.66
CA GLU A 97 2.08 31.39 -57.43
C GLU A 97 1.67 29.99 -56.92
N GLU A 98 2.67 29.19 -56.51
CA GLU A 98 2.51 27.87 -55.92
C GLU A 98 1.78 27.86 -54.56
N ASN A 99 1.90 28.91 -53.75
CA ASN A 99 1.31 29.00 -52.40
C ASN A 99 0.14 29.97 -52.29
N ALA A 100 -0.12 30.76 -53.34
CA ALA A 100 -1.17 31.78 -53.35
C ALA A 100 -2.57 31.20 -53.10
N HIS A 101 -2.77 29.91 -53.40
CA HIS A 101 -4.02 29.20 -53.12
C HIS A 101 -4.33 29.11 -51.61
N LEU A 102 -3.30 29.16 -50.74
CA LEU A 102 -3.48 29.05 -49.30
C LEU A 102 -4.12 30.30 -48.67
N ILE A 103 -3.95 31.47 -49.29
CA ILE A 103 -4.48 32.77 -48.82
C ILE A 103 -5.59 33.33 -49.71
N LYS A 104 -5.96 32.65 -50.80
CA LYS A 104 -7.11 32.99 -51.66
C LYS A 104 -8.42 32.51 -51.02
N LYS A 105 -9.56 33.03 -51.51
CA LYS A 105 -10.89 32.67 -51.01
C LYS A 105 -11.11 31.15 -51.09
N GLY A 106 -11.30 30.50 -49.95
CA GLY A 106 -11.41 29.04 -49.82
C GLY A 106 -10.12 28.33 -49.38
N GLY A 107 -9.00 29.04 -49.26
CA GLY A 107 -7.75 28.53 -48.69
C GLY A 107 -7.73 28.58 -47.15
N PRO A 108 -6.90 27.73 -46.50
CA PRO A 108 -6.84 27.60 -45.04
C PRO A 108 -6.43 28.88 -44.29
N TYR A 109 -5.72 29.80 -44.95
CA TYR A 109 -5.25 31.06 -44.35
C TYR A 109 -5.94 32.28 -44.99
N TYR A 110 -7.11 32.08 -45.60
CA TYR A 110 -7.90 33.17 -46.16
C TYR A 110 -8.34 34.15 -45.06
N GLY A 111 -8.09 35.45 -45.26
CA GLY A 111 -8.46 36.49 -44.31
C GLY A 111 -7.46 36.73 -43.17
N PHE A 112 -6.37 35.94 -43.09
CA PHE A 112 -5.34 36.15 -42.05
C PHE A 112 -4.64 37.49 -42.24
N THR A 113 -4.40 38.17 -41.12
CA THR A 113 -3.55 39.37 -41.03
C THR A 113 -2.08 39.02 -41.29
N PRO A 114 -1.22 40.00 -41.62
CA PRO A 114 0.21 39.73 -41.84
C PRO A 114 0.91 39.02 -40.65
N ALA A 115 0.60 39.42 -39.41
CA ALA A 115 1.15 38.78 -38.21
C ALA A 115 0.66 37.33 -37.99
N GLU A 116 -0.58 37.03 -38.39
CA GLU A 116 -1.11 35.66 -38.36
C GLU A 116 -0.51 34.80 -39.48
N ARG A 117 -0.27 35.37 -40.66
CA ARG A 117 0.47 34.71 -41.73
C ARG A 117 1.90 34.40 -41.33
N LEU A 118 2.57 35.28 -40.61
CA LEU A 118 3.90 35.00 -40.06
C LEU A 118 3.89 33.78 -39.12
N ARG A 119 2.88 33.68 -38.25
CA ARG A 119 2.70 32.50 -37.37
C ARG A 119 2.39 31.22 -38.16
N ALA A 120 1.51 31.30 -39.16
CA ALA A 120 1.21 30.18 -40.06
C ALA A 120 2.45 29.73 -40.83
N TYR A 121 3.25 30.67 -41.34
CA TYR A 121 4.49 30.40 -42.05
C TYR A 121 5.53 29.69 -41.17
N LYS A 122 5.75 30.17 -39.94
CA LYS A 122 6.63 29.49 -38.97
C LYS A 122 6.16 28.07 -38.66
N SER A 123 4.84 27.85 -38.60
CA SER A 123 4.25 26.52 -38.39
C SER A 123 4.48 25.60 -39.59
N ILE A 124 4.33 26.11 -40.83
CA ILE A 124 4.61 25.36 -42.07
C ILE A 124 6.08 24.97 -42.16
N LEU A 125 7.01 25.88 -41.82
CA LEU A 125 8.44 25.59 -41.78
C LEU A 125 8.77 24.48 -40.77
N ALA A 126 8.23 24.58 -39.55
CA ALA A 126 8.42 23.57 -38.50
C ALA A 126 7.86 22.20 -38.89
N ILE A 127 6.76 22.16 -39.64
CA ILE A 127 6.17 20.91 -40.16
C ILE A 127 7.03 20.36 -41.31
N ASN A 128 7.44 21.17 -42.28
CA ASN A 128 8.28 20.72 -43.40
C ASN A 128 9.64 20.18 -42.94
N GLU A 129 10.21 20.75 -41.88
CA GLU A 129 11.47 20.25 -41.31
C GLU A 129 11.29 18.91 -40.59
N ARG A 130 10.13 18.70 -39.93
CA ARG A 130 9.76 17.40 -39.32
C ARG A 130 9.35 16.33 -40.33
N VAL A 131 8.71 16.75 -41.43
CA VAL A 131 8.20 15.89 -42.51
C VAL A 131 9.27 15.67 -43.60
N GLY A 132 10.45 16.30 -43.49
CA GLY A 132 11.60 16.09 -44.36
C GLY A 132 12.29 14.72 -44.24
N ALA A 133 11.78 13.80 -43.40
CA ALA A 133 12.18 12.40 -43.42
C ALA A 133 11.51 11.69 -44.63
N PRO A 134 12.24 10.87 -45.41
CA PRO A 134 11.71 10.29 -46.63
C PRO A 134 10.59 9.29 -46.31
N GLY A 135 9.33 9.65 -46.55
CA GLY A 135 8.22 8.70 -46.47
C GLY A 135 6.79 9.22 -46.33
N ASP A 136 6.53 10.45 -45.88
CA ASP A 136 5.18 10.82 -45.42
C ASP A 136 4.35 11.71 -46.38
N ASP A 137 3.08 11.32 -46.54
CA ASP A 137 2.07 11.88 -47.44
C ASP A 137 1.54 13.25 -46.95
N LEU A 138 1.31 14.18 -47.89
CA LEU A 138 0.78 15.55 -47.68
C LEU A 138 -0.60 15.56 -46.99
N LYS A 139 -1.33 14.45 -47.02
CA LYS A 139 -2.61 14.30 -46.29
C LYS A 139 -2.44 14.42 -44.76
N SER A 140 -1.33 13.93 -44.21
CA SER A 140 -1.03 13.96 -42.78
C SER A 140 -0.86 15.39 -42.24
N ALA A 141 -0.36 16.30 -43.08
CA ALA A 141 -0.14 17.70 -42.72
C ALA A 141 -1.45 18.47 -42.51
N GLY A 142 -2.49 18.15 -43.30
CA GLY A 142 -3.83 18.72 -43.14
C GLY A 142 -4.46 18.34 -41.79
N ASP A 143 -4.29 17.09 -41.37
CA ASP A 143 -4.80 16.59 -40.09
C ASP A 143 -4.08 17.22 -38.89
N ILE A 144 -2.76 17.43 -38.99
CA ILE A 144 -1.97 18.10 -37.96
C ILE A 144 -2.36 19.58 -37.84
N ILE A 145 -2.56 20.28 -38.96
CA ILE A 145 -3.02 21.68 -38.95
C ILE A 145 -4.42 21.79 -38.34
N ALA A 146 -5.32 20.85 -38.65
CA ALA A 146 -6.66 20.80 -38.07
C ALA A 146 -6.61 20.57 -36.54
N GLN A 147 -5.71 19.71 -36.05
CA GLN A 147 -5.52 19.48 -34.61
C GLN A 147 -4.96 20.71 -33.88
N ILE A 148 -4.00 21.43 -34.48
CA ILE A 148 -3.43 22.65 -33.90
C ILE A 148 -4.48 23.78 -33.85
N HIS A 149 -5.31 23.93 -34.90
CA HIS A 149 -6.39 24.91 -34.89
C HIS A 149 -7.51 24.55 -33.92
N ALA A 150 -7.87 23.27 -33.78
CA ALA A 150 -8.81 22.82 -32.77
C ALA A 150 -8.32 23.15 -31.35
N PHE A 151 -7.01 23.02 -31.11
CA PHE A 151 -6.37 23.42 -29.85
C PHE A 151 -6.46 24.93 -29.58
N GLU A 152 -6.28 25.79 -30.59
CA GLU A 152 -6.45 27.24 -30.44
C GLU A 152 -7.91 27.67 -30.23
N GLN A 153 -8.88 26.96 -30.80
CA GLN A 153 -10.31 27.24 -30.59
C GLN A 153 -10.76 26.95 -29.15
N VAL A 154 -10.21 25.92 -28.50
CA VAL A 154 -10.42 25.64 -27.07
C VAL A 154 -9.93 26.82 -26.20
N LYS A 155 -8.83 27.46 -26.61
CA LYS A 155 -8.21 28.58 -25.89
C LYS A 155 -8.98 29.91 -25.96
N ASN A 156 -9.74 30.17 -27.04
CA ASN A 156 -10.23 31.52 -27.37
C ASN A 156 -11.73 31.79 -27.09
N GLY A 157 -12.48 30.91 -26.41
CA GLY A 157 -13.86 31.27 -26.03
C GLY A 157 -14.83 30.15 -25.65
N PHE A 158 -14.40 28.89 -25.67
CA PHE A 158 -15.19 27.75 -25.22
C PHE A 158 -14.52 26.97 -24.06
N GLY A 159 -13.61 27.62 -23.34
CA GLY A 159 -12.94 27.06 -22.17
C GLY A 159 -13.94 26.72 -21.06
N ALA A 160 -13.61 25.75 -20.22
CA ALA A 160 -14.51 25.31 -19.19
C ALA A 160 -14.72 26.42 -18.13
N LYS A 161 -15.90 26.44 -17.48
CA LYS A 161 -16.18 27.39 -16.37
C LYS A 161 -15.07 27.34 -15.31
N HIS A 162 -14.84 28.44 -14.60
CA HIS A 162 -13.80 28.55 -13.57
C HIS A 162 -13.73 27.31 -12.64
N PRO A 163 -12.57 26.65 -12.50
CA PRO A 163 -12.35 25.45 -11.68
C PRO A 163 -12.99 25.47 -10.29
N ALA A 164 -12.77 26.53 -9.51
CA ALA A 164 -13.36 26.66 -8.18
C ALA A 164 -14.90 26.61 -8.25
N ARG A 165 -15.51 27.25 -9.26
CA ARG A 165 -16.97 27.23 -9.47
C ARG A 165 -17.48 25.85 -9.87
N ARG A 166 -16.68 25.06 -10.59
CA ARG A 166 -17.03 23.68 -10.99
C ARG A 166 -16.96 22.71 -9.83
N ILE A 167 -15.94 22.84 -8.97
CA ILE A 167 -15.76 22.02 -7.77
C ILE A 167 -16.82 22.39 -6.73
N LEU A 168 -16.99 23.67 -6.40
CA LEU A 168 -18.05 24.17 -5.53
C LEU A 168 -19.44 23.77 -6.03
N GLY A 169 -19.69 23.89 -7.34
CA GLY A 169 -20.94 23.42 -7.94
C GLY A 169 -21.21 21.94 -7.70
N THR A 170 -20.17 21.11 -7.70
CA THR A 170 -20.29 19.66 -7.45
C THR A 170 -20.49 19.36 -5.96
N VAL A 171 -19.84 20.11 -5.06
CA VAL A 171 -20.09 20.01 -3.62
C VAL A 171 -21.52 20.41 -3.28
N VAL A 172 -22.03 21.47 -3.89
CA VAL A 172 -23.44 21.89 -3.75
C VAL A 172 -24.38 20.83 -4.31
N GLU A 173 -24.07 20.26 -5.46
CA GLU A 173 -24.87 19.17 -6.06
C GLU A 173 -24.92 17.93 -5.15
N ILE A 174 -23.78 17.52 -4.59
CA ILE A 174 -23.70 16.46 -3.58
C ILE A 174 -24.56 16.80 -2.36
N GLY A 175 -24.48 18.03 -1.85
CA GLY A 175 -25.31 18.47 -0.73
C GLY A 175 -26.81 18.40 -1.04
N ILE A 176 -27.21 18.83 -2.24
CA ILE A 176 -28.61 18.75 -2.70
C ILE A 176 -29.06 17.28 -2.80
N ASP A 177 -28.26 16.43 -3.44
CA ASP A 177 -28.54 14.99 -3.59
C ASP A 177 -28.69 14.32 -2.21
N TYR A 178 -27.83 14.70 -1.26
CA TYR A 178 -27.88 14.19 0.12
C TYR A 178 -29.19 14.55 0.83
N PHE A 179 -29.56 15.84 0.83
CA PHE A 179 -30.76 16.32 1.52
C PHE A 179 -32.05 15.86 0.82
N ALA A 180 -32.00 15.64 -0.50
CA ALA A 180 -33.10 15.03 -1.24
C ALA A 180 -33.31 13.56 -0.84
N ALA A 181 -32.22 12.81 -0.64
CA ALA A 181 -32.27 11.42 -0.20
C ALA A 181 -32.55 11.26 1.32
N ASN A 182 -32.17 12.26 2.13
CA ASN A 182 -32.25 12.22 3.59
C ASN A 182 -32.95 13.49 4.14
N PRO A 183 -34.27 13.66 3.89
CA PRO A 183 -34.98 14.88 4.31
C PRO A 183 -35.01 15.08 5.84
N SER A 184 -34.84 14.01 6.63
CA SER A 184 -34.67 14.07 8.09
C SER A 184 -33.41 14.84 8.52
N ALA A 185 -32.39 14.92 7.66
CA ALA A 185 -31.17 15.68 7.91
C ALA A 185 -31.41 17.19 8.04
N LEU A 186 -32.57 17.72 7.59
CA LEU A 186 -32.93 19.13 7.74
C LEU A 186 -33.50 19.49 9.13
N GLY A 187 -33.68 18.50 10.02
CA GLY A 187 -34.11 18.74 11.40
C GLY A 187 -33.20 19.74 12.13
N ARG A 188 -33.78 20.57 13.02
CA ARG A 188 -33.01 21.58 13.78
C ARG A 188 -31.89 20.98 14.64
N ASP A 189 -32.10 19.75 15.12
CA ASP A 189 -31.19 19.05 16.03
C ASP A 189 -30.61 17.76 15.41
N SER A 190 -30.69 17.60 14.09
CA SER A 190 -30.20 16.39 13.43
C SER A 190 -28.66 16.28 13.53
N THR A 191 -28.17 15.06 13.66
CA THR A 191 -26.73 14.74 13.69
C THR A 191 -26.07 15.13 12.36
N GLU A 192 -26.79 14.95 11.27
CA GLU A 192 -26.40 15.26 9.90
C GLU A 192 -26.25 16.77 9.68
N ARG A 193 -27.16 17.59 10.24
CA ARG A 193 -27.04 19.06 10.18
C ARG A 193 -25.81 19.55 10.94
N ARG A 194 -25.52 18.96 12.10
CA ARG A 194 -24.32 19.29 12.88
C ARG A 194 -23.05 18.97 12.10
N LEU A 195 -22.99 17.83 11.43
CA LEU A 195 -21.88 17.47 10.53
C LEU A 195 -21.71 18.48 9.38
N VAL A 196 -22.79 18.80 8.67
CA VAL A 196 -22.76 19.77 7.56
C VAL A 196 -22.35 21.16 8.04
N HIS A 197 -22.83 21.59 9.21
CA HIS A 197 -22.44 22.84 9.83
C HIS A 197 -20.95 22.85 10.15
N SER A 198 -20.43 21.82 10.83
CA SER A 198 -19.01 21.68 11.13
C SER A 198 -18.15 21.73 9.86
N PHE A 199 -18.60 21.07 8.78
CA PHE A 199 -17.92 21.14 7.47
C PHE A 199 -17.88 22.55 6.91
N ILE A 200 -19.03 23.22 6.83
CA ILE A 200 -19.09 24.60 6.32
C ILE A 200 -18.23 25.53 7.17
N SER A 201 -18.27 25.42 8.50
CA SER A 201 -17.41 26.21 9.39
C SER A 201 -15.92 25.93 9.18
N SER A 202 -15.55 24.69 8.85
CA SER A 202 -14.16 24.37 8.51
C SER A 202 -13.70 24.93 7.15
N LEU A 203 -14.63 25.25 6.25
CA LEU A 203 -14.34 25.92 4.97
C LEU A 203 -14.12 27.43 5.11
N ASP A 204 -14.45 28.05 6.25
CA ASP A 204 -14.22 29.48 6.47
C ASP A 204 -12.71 29.87 6.38
N GLN A 205 -11.82 28.88 6.49
CA GLN A 205 -10.37 29.05 6.37
C GLN A 205 -9.88 29.00 4.92
N THR A 206 -10.73 28.57 3.97
CA THR A 206 -10.37 28.43 2.56
C THR A 206 -10.54 29.76 1.83
N ASP A 207 -9.46 30.29 1.27
CA ASP A 207 -9.53 31.48 0.41
C ASP A 207 -9.98 31.10 -1.00
N PHE A 208 -11.30 30.99 -1.19
CA PHE A 208 -11.88 30.70 -2.50
C PHE A 208 -11.69 31.82 -3.53
N ALA A 209 -11.36 33.04 -3.09
CA ALA A 209 -11.29 34.22 -3.94
C ALA A 209 -9.89 34.38 -4.55
N GLU A 210 -8.85 34.22 -3.74
CA GLU A 210 -7.45 34.49 -4.12
C GLU A 210 -6.58 33.24 -4.12
N GLY A 211 -7.03 32.14 -3.49
CA GLY A 211 -6.29 30.88 -3.42
C GLY A 211 -6.06 30.23 -4.80
N SER A 212 -4.90 29.62 -4.97
CA SER A 212 -4.64 28.78 -6.13
C SER A 212 -5.57 27.55 -6.12
N ARG A 213 -5.80 26.97 -7.30
CA ARG A 213 -6.72 25.83 -7.44
C ARG A 213 -6.30 24.62 -6.61
N VAL A 214 -4.99 24.40 -6.49
CA VAL A 214 -4.42 23.31 -5.69
C VAL A 214 -4.63 23.56 -4.20
N GLU A 215 -4.44 24.80 -3.74
CA GLU A 215 -4.71 25.21 -2.35
C GLU A 215 -6.19 25.04 -2.02
N ILE A 216 -7.10 25.57 -2.85
CA ILE A 216 -8.56 25.44 -2.63
C ILE A 216 -8.98 23.97 -2.52
N VAL A 217 -8.46 23.09 -3.37
CA VAL A 217 -8.78 21.65 -3.32
C VAL A 217 -8.20 21.00 -2.06
N GLY A 218 -6.95 21.34 -1.72
CA GLY A 218 -6.30 20.87 -0.50
C GLY A 218 -7.07 21.29 0.76
N ASP A 219 -7.49 22.55 0.82
CA ASP A 219 -8.21 23.11 1.96
C ASP A 219 -9.60 22.50 2.10
N VAL A 220 -10.36 22.34 1.01
CA VAL A 220 -11.68 21.69 1.03
C VAL A 220 -11.58 20.24 1.49
N LEU A 221 -10.59 19.50 0.99
CA LEU A 221 -10.36 18.11 1.39
C LEU A 221 -9.94 18.03 2.86
N THR A 222 -9.05 18.91 3.30
CA THR A 222 -8.58 19.00 4.68
C THR A 222 -9.74 19.34 5.63
N ALA A 223 -10.58 20.29 5.26
CA ALA A 223 -11.81 20.66 5.97
C ALA A 223 -12.78 19.48 6.13
N ALA A 224 -12.99 18.72 5.04
CA ALA A 224 -13.82 17.52 5.08
C ALA A 224 -13.25 16.45 6.03
N LEU A 225 -11.94 16.17 5.94
CA LEU A 225 -11.27 15.19 6.78
C LEU A 225 -11.24 15.60 8.25
N ARG A 226 -10.95 16.87 8.55
CA ARG A 226 -11.01 17.42 9.92
C ARG A 226 -12.41 17.32 10.49
N THR A 227 -13.42 17.71 9.72
CA THR A 227 -14.82 17.56 10.14
C THR A 227 -15.16 16.12 10.48
N MET A 228 -14.78 15.17 9.62
CA MET A 228 -15.02 13.75 9.84
C MET A 228 -14.28 13.21 11.08
N GLY A 229 -13.04 13.65 11.31
CA GLY A 229 -12.26 13.28 12.49
C GLY A 229 -12.79 13.87 13.79
N ASP A 230 -13.13 15.16 13.80
CA ASP A 230 -13.58 15.91 14.98
C ASP A 230 -15.02 15.54 15.38
N ASN A 231 -15.83 15.10 14.41
CA ASN A 231 -17.23 14.76 14.60
C ASN A 231 -17.49 13.25 14.47
N ARG A 232 -16.49 12.42 14.76
CA ARG A 232 -16.58 10.94 14.64
C ARG A 232 -17.78 10.31 15.36
N SER A 233 -18.18 10.86 16.52
CA SER A 233 -19.36 10.40 17.27
C SER A 233 -20.69 10.73 16.60
N LEU A 234 -20.69 11.60 15.59
CA LEU A 234 -21.85 11.88 14.75
C LEU A 234 -21.92 10.93 13.54
N VAL A 235 -20.85 10.19 13.24
CA VAL A 235 -20.77 9.27 12.09
C VAL A 235 -21.21 7.86 12.48
N ASP A 236 -20.76 7.37 13.63
CA ASP A 236 -21.08 6.04 14.15
C ASP A 236 -20.97 6.02 15.68
N ASP A 237 -21.81 5.25 16.37
CA ASP A 237 -21.78 5.10 17.83
C ASP A 237 -20.71 4.08 18.30
N ASP A 238 -20.18 3.25 17.39
CA ASP A 238 -19.14 2.27 17.70
C ASP A 238 -17.77 2.95 17.91
N ALA A 239 -17.28 2.89 19.15
CA ALA A 239 -15.99 3.45 19.55
C ALA A 239 -14.81 2.93 18.69
N ARG A 240 -14.90 1.71 18.14
CA ARG A 240 -13.89 1.13 17.24
C ARG A 240 -13.86 1.86 15.90
N VAL A 241 -15.03 2.09 15.31
CA VAL A 241 -15.18 2.85 14.05
C VAL A 241 -14.68 4.27 14.25
N GLN A 242 -15.07 4.90 15.36
CA GLN A 242 -14.60 6.24 15.73
C GLN A 242 -13.07 6.32 15.90
N ALA A 243 -12.44 5.30 16.49
CA ALA A 243 -10.99 5.24 16.63
C ALA A 243 -10.27 5.15 15.28
N LEU A 244 -10.71 4.24 14.39
CA LEU A 244 -10.15 4.07 13.05
C LEU A 244 -10.33 5.33 12.20
N LEU A 245 -11.55 5.87 12.17
CA LEU A 245 -11.88 7.07 11.41
C LEU A 245 -11.01 8.25 11.86
N GLY A 246 -10.84 8.42 13.18
CA GLY A 246 -10.00 9.46 13.76
C GLY A 246 -8.52 9.32 13.42
N GLY A 247 -7.96 8.10 13.46
CA GLY A 247 -6.55 7.90 13.08
C GLY A 247 -6.29 8.08 11.60
N VAL A 248 -7.19 7.57 10.74
CA VAL A 248 -7.09 7.69 9.29
C VAL A 248 -7.21 9.15 8.83
N THR A 249 -8.24 9.86 9.29
CA THR A 249 -8.46 11.27 8.94
C THR A 249 -7.29 12.14 9.40
N ARG A 250 -6.77 11.92 10.62
CA ARG A 250 -5.61 12.64 11.14
C ARG A 250 -4.35 12.40 10.32
N ALA A 251 -4.08 11.16 9.92
CA ALA A 251 -2.91 10.83 9.09
C ALA A 251 -3.00 11.51 7.71
N LEU A 252 -4.17 11.43 7.06
CA LEU A 252 -4.40 12.08 5.77
C LEU A 252 -4.26 13.60 5.85
N VAL A 253 -4.81 14.24 6.89
CA VAL A 253 -4.66 15.69 7.10
C VAL A 253 -3.19 16.07 7.27
N ALA A 254 -2.45 15.34 8.10
CA ALA A 254 -1.01 15.59 8.31
C ALA A 254 -0.21 15.48 7.01
N ASP A 255 -0.56 14.53 6.14
CA ASP A 255 0.09 14.38 4.84
C ASP A 255 -0.30 15.49 3.86
N ILE A 256 -1.57 15.91 3.81
CA ILE A 256 -2.00 17.03 2.96
C ILE A 256 -1.31 18.33 3.41
N ASP A 257 -1.26 18.60 4.71
CA ASP A 257 -0.60 19.79 5.28
C ASP A 257 0.92 19.81 4.96
N ALA A 258 1.56 18.65 4.94
CA ALA A 258 2.98 18.54 4.55
C ALA A 258 3.19 18.79 3.04
N LEU A 259 2.21 18.44 2.20
CA LEU A 259 2.28 18.67 0.75
C LEU A 259 2.09 20.13 0.37
N THR A 260 1.14 20.83 0.99
CA THR A 260 0.88 22.26 0.75
C THR A 260 2.06 23.12 1.18
N SER A 261 2.75 22.75 2.26
CA SER A 261 3.94 23.45 2.76
C SER A 261 5.17 23.36 1.83
N SER A 262 5.21 22.36 0.94
CA SER A 262 6.40 22.02 0.15
C SER A 262 6.46 22.69 -1.22
N GLY A 263 5.37 23.34 -1.68
CA GLY A 263 5.29 24.00 -3.00
C GLY A 263 5.52 23.07 -4.20
N ALA A 264 5.54 21.75 -4.00
CA ALA A 264 5.92 20.78 -5.00
C ALA A 264 4.75 20.44 -5.94
N GLN A 265 5.00 20.40 -7.25
CA GLN A 265 4.10 19.78 -8.21
C GLN A 265 4.16 18.25 -8.02
N ILE A 266 3.24 17.73 -7.22
CA ILE A 266 3.15 16.30 -6.92
C ILE A 266 2.58 15.59 -8.14
N ARG A 267 3.27 14.54 -8.58
CA ARG A 267 2.75 13.68 -9.65
C ARG A 267 1.59 12.84 -9.11
N ARG A 268 0.58 12.59 -9.96
CA ARG A 268 -0.61 11.81 -9.61
C ARG A 268 -0.26 10.49 -8.89
N GLU A 269 0.74 9.79 -9.38
CA GLU A 269 1.20 8.51 -8.81
C GLU A 269 1.73 8.65 -7.38
N GLU A 270 2.50 9.70 -7.12
CA GLU A 270 3.09 10.01 -5.82
C GLU A 270 2.00 10.36 -4.78
N LEU A 271 0.97 11.10 -5.19
CA LEU A 271 -0.18 11.40 -4.35
C LEU A 271 -0.93 10.14 -3.92
N PHE A 272 -1.21 9.21 -4.84
CA PHE A 272 -1.91 7.96 -4.52
C PHE A 272 -1.11 7.08 -3.54
N ARG A 273 0.19 6.94 -3.76
CA ARG A 273 1.05 6.14 -2.89
C ARG A 273 1.16 6.74 -1.49
N ARG A 274 1.25 8.07 -1.39
CA ARG A 274 1.29 8.79 -0.13
C ARG A 274 -0.04 8.68 0.64
N ILE A 275 -1.17 8.89 -0.03
CA ILE A 275 -2.51 8.68 0.55
C ILE A 275 -2.64 7.26 1.08
N GLY A 276 -2.30 6.24 0.28
CA GLY A 276 -2.37 4.85 0.73
C GLY A 276 -1.47 4.58 1.94
N SER A 277 -0.28 5.18 1.98
CA SER A 277 0.67 5.03 3.08
C SER A 277 0.13 5.68 4.35
N SER A 278 -0.51 6.84 4.21
CA SER A 278 -1.25 7.53 5.27
C SER A 278 -2.42 6.73 5.81
N LEU A 279 -3.23 6.11 4.93
CA LEU A 279 -4.33 5.25 5.33
C LEU A 279 -3.84 4.07 6.18
N LEU A 280 -2.78 3.39 5.71
CA LEU A 280 -2.18 2.27 6.42
C LEU A 280 -1.62 2.70 7.77
N ARG A 281 -0.84 3.78 7.82
CA ARG A 281 -0.26 4.31 9.07
C ARG A 281 -1.32 4.79 10.04
N GLY A 282 -2.30 5.56 9.57
CA GLY A 282 -3.39 6.10 10.38
C GLY A 282 -4.26 5.00 10.96
N GLY A 283 -4.61 3.99 10.15
CA GLY A 283 -5.37 2.83 10.60
C GLY A 283 -4.61 1.96 11.59
N ALA A 284 -3.34 1.65 11.30
CA ALA A 284 -2.48 0.89 12.20
C ALA A 284 -2.21 1.64 13.52
N THR A 285 -1.99 2.95 13.48
CA THR A 285 -1.80 3.77 14.69
C THR A 285 -3.08 3.80 15.51
N ALA A 286 -4.24 4.02 14.89
CA ALA A 286 -5.53 3.96 15.58
C ALA A 286 -5.78 2.60 16.25
N LEU A 287 -5.48 1.50 15.54
CA LEU A 287 -5.60 0.16 16.10
C LEU A 287 -4.64 -0.03 17.29
N SER A 288 -3.38 0.36 17.14
CA SER A 288 -2.36 0.23 18.20
C SER A 288 -2.74 1.01 19.45
N ASP A 289 -3.13 2.28 19.30
CA ASP A 289 -3.48 3.18 20.39
C ASP A 289 -4.77 2.75 21.12
N ASN A 290 -5.63 1.98 20.44
CA ASN A 290 -6.96 1.60 20.94
C ASN A 290 -7.17 0.09 20.96
N VAL A 291 -6.10 -0.71 21.08
CA VAL A 291 -6.15 -2.18 21.01
C VAL A 291 -7.23 -2.79 21.92
N ALA A 292 -7.43 -2.21 23.11
CA ALA A 292 -8.43 -2.67 24.07
C ALA A 292 -9.87 -2.60 23.55
N LEU A 293 -10.17 -1.70 22.60
CA LEU A 293 -11.46 -1.63 21.93
C LEU A 293 -11.64 -2.77 20.91
N PHE A 294 -10.56 -3.25 20.30
CA PHE A 294 -10.60 -4.27 19.23
C PHE A 294 -10.41 -5.70 19.76
N LEU A 295 -9.69 -5.85 20.86
CA LEU A 295 -9.42 -7.13 21.54
C LEU A 295 -9.86 -7.06 23.00
N PRO A 296 -11.17 -6.93 23.27
CA PRO A 296 -11.66 -6.87 24.64
C PRO A 296 -11.44 -8.20 25.35
N GLY A 297 -10.93 -8.16 26.59
CA GLY A 297 -10.86 -9.31 27.49
C GLY A 297 -9.56 -10.12 27.44
N ASP A 298 -8.69 -9.93 26.44
CA ASP A 298 -7.38 -10.60 26.36
C ASP A 298 -6.24 -9.57 26.46
N LYS A 299 -5.77 -9.34 27.70
CA LYS A 299 -4.70 -8.38 27.96
C LYS A 299 -3.38 -8.79 27.33
N THR A 300 -3.11 -10.09 27.23
CA THR A 300 -1.86 -10.61 26.67
C THR A 300 -1.86 -10.48 25.15
N ALA A 301 -2.93 -10.91 24.48
CA ALA A 301 -3.08 -10.70 23.04
C ALA A 301 -3.13 -9.22 22.67
N GLY A 302 -3.77 -8.39 23.50
CA GLY A 302 -3.77 -6.95 23.35
C GLY A 302 -2.36 -6.36 23.42
N ALA A 303 -1.62 -6.65 24.49
CA ALA A 303 -0.23 -6.18 24.65
C ALA A 303 0.66 -6.64 23.49
N LEU A 304 0.48 -7.88 23.02
CA LEU A 304 1.22 -8.44 21.91
C LEU A 304 0.94 -7.69 20.60
N VAL A 305 -0.32 -7.51 20.25
CA VAL A 305 -0.71 -6.79 19.02
C VAL A 305 -0.24 -5.34 19.09
N GLN A 306 -0.44 -4.67 20.22
CA GLN A 306 0.00 -3.29 20.42
C GLN A 306 1.51 -3.14 20.25
N SER A 307 2.30 -4.00 20.92
CA SER A 307 3.75 -3.93 20.86
C SER A 307 4.29 -4.27 19.47
N THR A 308 3.75 -5.33 18.85
CA THR A 308 4.14 -5.75 17.50
C THR A 308 3.84 -4.67 16.47
N LEU A 309 2.64 -4.09 16.53
CA LEU A 309 2.21 -3.05 15.60
C LEU A 309 2.98 -1.75 15.81
N SER A 310 3.23 -1.35 17.05
CA SER A 310 4.01 -0.14 17.38
C SER A 310 5.45 -0.25 16.88
N GLN A 311 6.11 -1.39 17.08
CA GLN A 311 7.46 -1.62 16.58
C GLN A 311 7.50 -1.72 15.05
N THR A 312 6.48 -2.34 14.43
CA THR A 312 6.35 -2.36 12.96
C THR A 312 6.21 -0.94 12.41
N LEU A 313 5.36 -0.12 13.02
CA LEU A 313 5.16 1.28 12.66
C LEU A 313 6.44 2.11 12.83
N ALA A 314 7.17 1.93 13.93
CA ALA A 314 8.45 2.59 14.17
C ALA A 314 9.49 2.23 13.09
N GLY A 315 9.51 0.98 12.63
CA GLY A 315 10.41 0.53 11.56
C GLY A 315 10.14 1.17 10.19
N ILE A 316 8.93 1.66 9.96
CA ILE A 316 8.49 2.23 8.67
C ILE A 316 8.16 3.73 8.73
N GLN A 317 8.38 4.39 9.87
CA GLN A 317 7.99 5.78 10.09
C GLN A 317 8.63 6.75 9.08
N ASN A 318 9.84 6.44 8.62
CA ASN A 318 10.61 7.28 7.68
C ASN A 318 10.36 6.92 6.21
N GLN A 319 9.45 5.99 5.90
CA GLN A 319 9.19 5.52 4.53
C GLN A 319 8.01 6.27 3.89
N GLU A 320 8.26 7.24 3.03
CA GLU A 320 7.18 8.02 2.40
C GLU A 320 6.21 7.15 1.57
N ASP A 321 6.72 6.10 0.93
CA ASP A 321 5.94 5.19 0.09
C ASP A 321 6.00 3.76 0.63
N LEU A 322 4.91 3.29 1.24
CA LEU A 322 4.80 1.94 1.79
C LEU A 322 4.53 0.85 0.74
N PHE A 323 4.26 1.21 -0.51
CA PHE A 323 3.91 0.26 -1.57
C PHE A 323 5.07 -0.06 -2.52
N THR A 324 6.28 0.39 -2.20
CA THR A 324 7.49 -0.12 -2.87
C THR A 324 7.83 -1.51 -2.36
N THR A 325 8.55 -2.29 -3.19
CA THR A 325 9.12 -3.56 -2.76
C THR A 325 9.95 -3.37 -1.49
N GLU A 326 10.85 -2.37 -1.44
CA GLU A 326 11.70 -2.09 -0.27
C GLU A 326 10.89 -1.77 1.00
N SER A 327 9.81 -1.02 0.90
CA SER A 327 9.01 -0.65 2.07
C SER A 327 8.17 -1.81 2.58
N ILE A 328 7.54 -2.60 1.70
CA ILE A 328 6.83 -3.83 2.09
C ILE A 328 7.82 -4.79 2.77
N GLU A 329 9.01 -4.89 2.21
CA GLU A 329 10.13 -5.61 2.75
C GLU A 329 10.54 -5.12 4.16
N ARG A 330 10.54 -3.81 4.41
CA ARG A 330 10.80 -3.23 5.75
C ARG A 330 9.65 -3.48 6.71
N VAL A 331 8.39 -3.36 6.27
CA VAL A 331 7.20 -3.71 7.07
C VAL A 331 7.34 -5.13 7.59
N PHE A 332 7.65 -6.07 6.68
CA PHE A 332 7.76 -7.48 7.03
C PHE A 332 8.91 -7.77 7.98
N THR A 333 10.12 -7.27 7.71
CA THR A 333 11.27 -7.44 8.63
C THR A 333 11.00 -6.80 9.99
N SER A 334 10.35 -5.63 10.02
CA SER A 334 9.99 -4.97 11.28
C SER A 334 8.96 -5.78 12.06
N ALA A 335 7.96 -6.36 11.41
CA ALA A 335 6.97 -7.22 12.04
C ALA A 335 7.58 -8.52 12.61
N LEU A 336 8.51 -9.13 11.88
CA LEU A 336 9.23 -10.32 12.37
C LEU A 336 10.12 -10.00 13.56
N ARG A 337 10.95 -8.94 13.46
CA ARG A 337 11.77 -8.49 14.58
C ARG A 337 10.89 -8.18 15.78
N ALA A 338 9.77 -7.51 15.56
CA ALA A 338 8.84 -7.18 16.62
C ALA A 338 8.25 -8.43 17.28
N THR A 339 7.90 -9.45 16.48
CA THR A 339 7.47 -10.75 16.98
C THR A 339 8.53 -11.40 17.87
N ALA A 340 9.80 -11.35 17.45
CA ALA A 340 10.92 -11.89 18.23
C ALA A 340 11.19 -11.12 19.53
N GLU A 341 11.18 -9.79 19.48
CA GLU A 341 11.36 -8.93 20.65
C GLU A 341 10.22 -9.13 21.66
N ASN A 342 9.01 -9.42 21.17
CA ASN A 342 7.83 -9.70 21.99
C ASN A 342 7.64 -11.20 22.29
N ALA A 343 8.64 -12.06 22.06
CA ALA A 343 8.53 -13.51 22.27
C ALA A 343 8.03 -13.90 23.68
N GLU A 344 8.31 -13.08 24.70
CA GLU A 344 7.79 -13.29 26.07
C GLU A 344 6.28 -13.16 26.21
N LEU A 345 5.62 -12.43 25.32
CA LEU A 345 4.16 -12.31 25.31
C LEU A 345 3.50 -13.53 24.68
N PHE A 346 4.24 -14.33 23.90
CA PHE A 346 3.75 -15.58 23.32
C PHE A 346 3.89 -16.77 24.26
N THR A 347 4.91 -16.76 25.12
CA THR A 347 5.24 -17.91 25.97
C THR A 347 6.14 -17.51 27.16
N ASP A 348 5.85 -18.11 28.32
CA ASP A 348 6.74 -18.06 29.49
C ASP A 348 7.91 -19.05 29.38
N HIS A 349 7.88 -19.95 28.38
CA HIS A 349 8.88 -21.01 28.24
C HIS A 349 10.16 -20.46 27.63
N GLN A 350 11.22 -20.35 28.45
CA GLN A 350 12.50 -19.75 28.07
C GLN A 350 13.11 -20.32 26.79
N VAL A 351 12.95 -21.63 26.56
CA VAL A 351 13.44 -22.29 25.35
C VAL A 351 12.68 -21.81 24.12
N LEU A 352 11.35 -21.72 24.17
CA LEU A 352 10.56 -21.31 23.02
C LEU A 352 10.78 -19.82 22.73
N LYS A 353 10.93 -19.00 23.78
CA LYS A 353 11.36 -17.60 23.65
C LYS A 353 12.69 -17.49 22.92
N ALA A 354 13.70 -18.23 23.37
CA ALA A 354 15.02 -18.24 22.76
C ALA A 354 14.97 -18.77 21.31
N LEU A 355 14.19 -19.81 21.02
CA LEU A 355 14.01 -20.36 19.69
C LEU A 355 13.50 -19.31 18.71
N ILE A 356 12.38 -18.65 19.06
CA ILE A 356 11.80 -17.60 18.23
C ILE A 356 12.80 -16.46 18.03
N GLN A 357 13.43 -15.98 19.11
CA GLN A 357 14.37 -14.87 19.07
C GLN A 357 15.60 -15.16 18.19
N ARG A 358 16.23 -16.32 18.39
CA ARG A 358 17.45 -16.67 17.65
C ARG A 358 17.16 -17.07 16.21
N THR A 359 16.07 -17.79 15.95
CA THR A 359 15.67 -18.15 14.57
C THR A 359 15.33 -16.91 13.77
N VAL A 360 14.52 -15.99 14.31
CA VAL A 360 14.25 -14.71 13.63
C VAL A 360 15.52 -13.88 13.48
N GLY A 361 16.39 -13.87 14.50
CA GLY A 361 17.70 -13.21 14.44
C GLY A 361 18.54 -13.70 13.27
N ALA A 362 18.76 -15.01 13.16
CA ALA A 362 19.53 -15.65 12.08
C ALA A 362 18.91 -15.40 10.70
N LEU A 363 17.58 -15.40 10.61
CA LEU A 363 16.87 -15.17 9.33
C LEU A 363 16.87 -13.70 8.89
N THR A 364 17.04 -12.76 9.83
CA THR A 364 16.97 -11.31 9.57
C THR A 364 18.32 -10.60 9.69
N ASP A 365 19.39 -11.31 10.00
CA ASP A 365 20.74 -10.75 10.00
C ASP A 365 21.28 -10.51 8.58
N ALA A 366 22.50 -9.96 8.50
CA ALA A 366 23.12 -9.60 7.23
C ALA A 366 23.41 -10.78 6.29
N GLN A 367 23.59 -12.00 6.81
CA GLN A 367 23.84 -13.20 6.00
C GLN A 367 22.53 -13.91 5.67
N GLY A 368 21.64 -14.07 6.64
CA GLY A 368 20.29 -14.60 6.45
C GLY A 368 19.55 -13.86 5.33
N CYS A 369 19.62 -12.53 5.31
CA CYS A 369 18.98 -11.72 4.26
C CYS A 369 19.57 -11.92 2.85
N LYS A 370 20.78 -12.47 2.71
CA LYS A 370 21.35 -12.80 1.39
C LYS A 370 20.83 -14.12 0.83
N VAL A 371 20.35 -15.01 1.69
CA VAL A 371 19.94 -16.37 1.30
C VAL A 371 18.42 -16.49 1.35
N PHE A 372 17.83 -16.13 2.47
CA PHE A 372 16.40 -16.27 2.70
C PHE A 372 15.65 -15.03 2.24
N SER A 373 14.71 -15.23 1.33
CA SER A 373 13.70 -14.23 1.04
C SER A 373 12.80 -14.04 2.27
N LYS A 374 12.22 -12.86 2.41
CA LYS A 374 11.34 -12.53 3.52
C LYS A 374 10.14 -13.48 3.59
N GLU A 375 9.56 -13.86 2.46
CA GLU A 375 8.45 -14.82 2.43
C GLU A 375 8.86 -16.23 2.90
N THR A 376 10.13 -16.61 2.73
CA THR A 376 10.64 -17.89 3.25
C THR A 376 10.89 -17.86 4.75
N VAL A 377 11.10 -16.69 5.37
CA VAL A 377 11.39 -16.59 6.81
C VAL A 377 10.24 -17.12 7.66
N ALA A 378 9.00 -16.76 7.35
CA ALA A 378 7.83 -17.23 8.11
C ALA A 378 7.64 -18.76 7.96
N ALA A 379 7.83 -19.29 6.75
CA ALA A 379 7.78 -20.73 6.51
C ALA A 379 8.87 -21.46 7.29
N ILE A 380 10.11 -20.98 7.24
CA ILE A 380 11.24 -21.57 7.96
C ILE A 380 11.05 -21.49 9.48
N LEU A 381 10.51 -20.39 10.00
CA LEU A 381 10.19 -20.29 11.43
C LEU A 381 9.13 -21.32 11.83
N GLY A 382 8.11 -21.53 11.00
CA GLY A 382 7.12 -22.59 11.19
C GLY A 382 7.76 -23.97 11.26
N GLU A 383 8.63 -24.31 10.31
CA GLU A 383 9.39 -25.57 10.30
C GLU A 383 10.28 -25.71 11.54
N ALA A 384 10.94 -24.62 11.98
CA ALA A 384 11.78 -24.64 13.17
C ALA A 384 10.98 -24.99 14.43
N VAL A 385 9.78 -24.42 14.57
CA VAL A 385 8.88 -24.72 15.70
C VAL A 385 8.34 -26.14 15.63
N GLU A 386 7.96 -26.62 14.43
CA GLU A 386 7.47 -27.99 14.22
C GLU A 386 8.55 -29.01 14.57
N VAL A 387 9.75 -28.88 14.01
CA VAL A 387 10.87 -29.80 14.29
C VAL A 387 11.31 -29.72 15.75
N ALA A 388 11.35 -28.52 16.35
CA ALA A 388 11.62 -28.37 17.77
C ALA A 388 10.57 -29.07 18.65
N GLY A 389 9.29 -28.99 18.28
CA GLY A 389 8.20 -29.67 18.98
C GLY A 389 8.27 -31.19 18.91
N GLU A 390 8.75 -31.75 17.80
CA GLU A 390 8.94 -33.19 17.65
C GLU A 390 10.21 -33.72 18.33
N ASN A 391 11.24 -32.87 18.49
CA ASN A 391 12.57 -33.28 18.94
C ASN A 391 13.05 -32.48 20.17
N VAL A 392 12.12 -32.10 21.05
CA VAL A 392 12.36 -31.28 22.26
C VAL A 392 13.52 -31.83 23.10
N GLU A 393 13.57 -33.15 23.31
CA GLU A 393 14.59 -33.78 24.18
C GLU A 393 16.01 -33.67 23.61
N THR A 394 16.14 -33.61 22.28
CA THR A 394 17.43 -33.60 21.58
C THR A 394 17.88 -32.19 21.22
N LEU A 395 16.94 -31.31 20.87
CA LEU A 395 17.24 -29.96 20.39
C LEU A 395 17.37 -28.92 21.52
N ILE A 396 16.90 -29.24 22.72
CA ILE A 396 17.12 -28.41 23.90
C ILE A 396 18.43 -28.84 24.54
N HIS A 397 19.45 -27.99 24.45
CA HIS A 397 20.70 -28.27 25.14
C HIS A 397 20.45 -28.26 26.67
N PRO A 398 20.64 -29.40 27.37
CA PRO A 398 20.18 -29.54 28.75
C PRO A 398 20.95 -28.66 29.73
N LYS A 399 22.18 -28.27 29.39
CA LYS A 399 23.01 -27.38 30.22
C LYS A 399 22.80 -25.90 29.89
N ASN A 400 22.51 -25.59 28.62
CA ASN A 400 22.27 -24.23 28.14
C ASN A 400 21.01 -24.20 27.26
N PRO A 401 19.80 -24.24 27.83
CA PRO A 401 18.55 -24.30 27.06
C PRO A 401 18.32 -23.08 26.14
N GLN A 402 19.16 -22.06 26.28
CA GLN A 402 19.17 -20.85 25.46
C GLN A 402 19.99 -21.01 24.17
N GLU A 403 20.82 -22.04 24.07
CA GLU A 403 21.49 -22.46 22.84
C GLU A 403 20.46 -23.15 21.96
N GLN A 404 20.09 -22.46 20.87
CA GLN A 404 19.08 -22.94 19.95
C GLN A 404 19.77 -23.54 18.74
N LEU A 405 19.93 -24.85 18.77
CA LEU A 405 20.68 -25.60 17.74
C LEU A 405 20.13 -25.36 16.34
N LEU A 406 18.81 -25.20 16.20
CA LEU A 406 18.18 -24.88 14.91
C LEU A 406 18.57 -23.47 14.41
N ALA A 407 18.71 -22.50 15.30
CA ALA A 407 19.15 -21.16 14.92
C ALA A 407 20.63 -21.17 14.50
N THR A 408 21.49 -21.90 15.21
CA THR A 408 22.89 -22.11 14.81
C THR A 408 22.98 -22.82 13.45
N ALA A 409 22.11 -23.82 13.21
CA ALA A 409 22.04 -24.50 11.93
C ALA A 409 21.61 -23.56 10.79
N LEU A 410 20.67 -22.64 11.05
CA LEU A 410 20.29 -21.60 10.08
C LEU A 410 21.44 -20.65 9.78
N GLY A 411 22.17 -20.18 10.80
CA GLY A 411 23.35 -19.33 10.62
C GLY A 411 24.42 -20.02 9.77
N ALA A 412 24.75 -21.27 10.11
CA ALA A 412 25.68 -22.11 9.35
C ALA A 412 25.24 -22.30 7.88
N MET A 413 23.96 -22.56 7.64
CA MET A 413 23.40 -22.68 6.30
C MET A 413 23.42 -21.35 5.52
N ALA A 414 23.03 -20.24 6.16
CA ALA A 414 23.04 -18.91 5.57
C ALA A 414 24.45 -18.48 5.15
N GLU A 415 25.42 -18.72 6.03
CA GLU A 415 26.83 -18.40 5.81
C GLU A 415 27.41 -19.25 4.67
N SER A 416 27.09 -20.54 4.65
CA SER A 416 27.56 -21.46 3.62
C SER A 416 26.99 -21.11 2.24
N LEU A 417 25.66 -20.95 2.13
CA LEU A 417 24.99 -20.61 0.87
C LEU A 417 25.26 -19.17 0.43
N GLY A 418 25.49 -18.25 1.37
CA GLY A 418 25.74 -16.83 1.09
C GLY A 418 27.15 -16.56 0.56
N ASN A 419 28.14 -17.36 0.95
CA ASN A 419 29.55 -17.11 0.63
C ASN A 419 30.24 -18.18 -0.25
N THR A 420 29.64 -19.37 -0.42
CA THR A 420 30.38 -20.56 -0.89
C THR A 420 29.84 -21.16 -2.20
N LEU A 421 28.88 -20.52 -2.85
CA LEU A 421 28.60 -20.81 -4.26
C LEU A 421 29.76 -20.26 -5.06
N ALA A 422 30.50 -21.15 -5.74
CA ALA A 422 31.63 -20.74 -6.55
C ALA A 422 31.15 -19.78 -7.66
N GLY A 423 31.96 -18.76 -7.95
CA GLY A 423 31.64 -17.74 -8.95
C GLY A 423 30.80 -16.57 -8.43
N THR A 424 30.03 -15.95 -9.32
CA THR A 424 29.14 -14.81 -9.01
C THR A 424 27.69 -15.21 -8.73
N GLY A 425 27.38 -16.51 -8.80
CA GLY A 425 26.02 -17.03 -8.62
C GLY A 425 25.54 -16.93 -7.17
N ARG A 426 24.31 -16.46 -6.98
CA ARG A 426 23.66 -16.40 -5.66
C ARG A 426 22.88 -17.69 -5.41
N ALA A 427 22.67 -18.05 -4.14
CA ALA A 427 21.84 -19.21 -3.78
C ALA A 427 20.43 -19.12 -4.36
N GLN A 428 19.95 -17.89 -4.50
CA GLN A 428 18.65 -17.54 -5.10
C GLN A 428 18.58 -17.87 -6.60
N ASP A 429 19.72 -17.97 -7.29
CA ASP A 429 19.77 -18.33 -8.72
C ASP A 429 19.62 -19.84 -8.91
N LEU A 430 19.99 -20.65 -7.90
CA LEU A 430 19.93 -22.11 -7.93
C LEU A 430 18.67 -22.67 -7.25
N LEU A 431 18.27 -22.07 -6.13
CA LEU A 431 17.22 -22.57 -5.26
C LEU A 431 15.99 -21.67 -5.29
N SER A 432 14.87 -22.23 -5.72
CA SER A 432 13.57 -21.60 -5.54
C SER A 432 13.21 -21.46 -4.06
N LYS A 433 12.27 -20.55 -3.74
CA LYS A 433 11.74 -20.37 -2.38
C LYS A 433 11.30 -21.70 -1.74
N LYS A 434 10.62 -22.55 -2.50
CA LYS A 434 10.18 -23.88 -2.04
C LYS A 434 11.36 -24.80 -1.72
N GLN A 435 12.42 -24.76 -2.53
CA GLN A 435 13.62 -25.58 -2.31
C GLN A 435 14.45 -25.08 -1.13
N LEU A 436 14.49 -23.78 -0.85
CA LEU A 436 15.13 -23.25 0.35
C LEU A 436 14.41 -23.73 1.63
N VAL A 437 13.07 -23.73 1.63
CA VAL A 437 12.28 -24.27 2.75
C VAL A 437 12.53 -25.78 2.91
N GLU A 438 12.51 -26.54 1.80
CA GLU A 438 12.79 -27.98 1.83
C GLU A 438 14.22 -28.28 2.32
N LEU A 439 15.23 -27.53 1.85
CA LEU A 439 16.60 -27.66 2.32
C LEU A 439 16.71 -27.41 3.82
N THR A 440 16.02 -26.37 4.29
CA THR A 440 15.99 -26.01 5.71
C THR A 440 15.37 -27.13 6.55
N ARG A 441 14.26 -27.71 6.09
CA ARG A 441 13.64 -28.87 6.72
C ARG A 441 14.58 -30.07 6.80
N VAL A 442 15.31 -30.37 5.71
CA VAL A 442 16.32 -31.44 5.70
C VAL A 442 17.41 -31.16 6.73
N VAL A 443 17.96 -29.94 6.75
CA VAL A 443 19.00 -29.54 7.71
C VAL A 443 18.49 -29.67 9.15
N PHE A 444 17.26 -29.21 9.43
CA PHE A 444 16.67 -29.32 10.77
C PHE A 444 16.47 -30.77 11.20
N ALA A 445 15.97 -31.62 10.31
CA ALA A 445 15.76 -33.03 10.60
C ALA A 445 17.08 -33.76 10.90
N GLU A 446 18.15 -33.48 10.15
CA GLU A 446 19.46 -34.09 10.36
C GLU A 446 20.14 -33.52 11.63
N VAL A 447 20.04 -32.22 11.89
CA VAL A 447 20.54 -31.61 13.14
C VAL A 447 19.79 -32.14 14.37
N ALA A 448 18.50 -32.41 14.25
CA ALA A 448 17.72 -33.01 15.33
C ALA A 448 18.17 -34.44 15.65
N GLN A 449 18.67 -35.19 14.66
CA GLN A 449 19.19 -36.54 14.86
C GLN A 449 20.66 -36.56 15.30
N HIS A 450 21.46 -35.62 14.81
CA HIS A 450 22.93 -35.62 14.95
C HIS A 450 23.50 -34.24 15.37
N PRO A 451 23.03 -33.62 16.46
CA PRO A 451 23.37 -32.23 16.80
C PRO A 451 24.87 -32.04 17.07
N GLU A 452 25.48 -32.91 17.88
CA GLU A 452 26.90 -32.82 18.25
C GLU A 452 27.83 -33.03 17.05
N GLN A 453 27.43 -33.90 16.11
CA GLN A 453 28.24 -34.21 14.93
C GLN A 453 28.20 -33.06 13.90
N LEU A 454 27.03 -32.45 13.72
CA LEU A 454 26.83 -31.43 12.69
C LEU A 454 27.21 -30.02 13.15
N LEU A 455 26.97 -29.69 14.42
CA LEU A 455 27.22 -28.35 14.96
C LEU A 455 28.48 -28.28 15.84
N GLY A 456 28.89 -29.39 16.45
CA GLY A 456 30.04 -29.44 17.37
C GLY A 456 29.81 -28.65 18.67
N ASP A 457 30.86 -28.57 19.49
CA ASP A 457 30.82 -27.89 20.79
C ASP A 457 30.99 -26.36 20.68
N GLN A 458 31.44 -25.85 19.53
CA GLN A 458 31.73 -24.43 19.31
C GLN A 458 30.59 -23.74 18.56
N LEU A 459 29.43 -23.63 19.21
CA LEU A 459 28.21 -23.05 18.65
C LEU A 459 28.32 -21.56 18.26
N ASP A 460 29.36 -20.86 18.73
CA ASP A 460 29.61 -19.44 18.41
C ASP A 460 30.38 -19.23 17.10
N GLU A 461 30.92 -20.30 16.50
CA GLU A 461 31.69 -20.23 15.25
C GLU A 461 30.97 -20.96 14.11
N GLU A 462 29.86 -20.36 13.64
CA GLU A 462 28.97 -20.92 12.60
C GLU A 462 29.72 -21.46 11.36
N LYS A 463 30.83 -20.81 10.99
CA LYS A 463 31.71 -21.19 9.85
C LYS A 463 32.46 -22.51 10.04
N LYS A 464 32.65 -22.97 11.28
CA LYS A 464 33.45 -24.16 11.60
C LYS A 464 32.59 -25.40 11.84
N THR A 465 31.27 -25.27 11.80
CA THR A 465 30.36 -26.41 11.92
C THR A 465 30.56 -27.39 10.76
N ALA A 466 30.45 -28.69 11.03
CA ALA A 466 30.50 -29.71 9.99
C ALA A 466 29.35 -29.48 8.98
N LEU A 467 28.19 -29.01 9.45
CA LEU A 467 27.07 -28.61 8.62
C LEU A 467 27.46 -27.56 7.56
N ALA A 468 28.07 -26.43 7.97
CA ALA A 468 28.48 -25.38 7.05
C ALA A 468 29.51 -25.91 6.03
N GLN A 469 30.44 -26.76 6.47
CA GLN A 469 31.46 -27.36 5.62
C GLN A 469 30.87 -28.34 4.60
N ILE A 470 29.89 -29.17 5.00
CA ILE A 470 29.21 -30.12 4.10
C ILE A 470 28.43 -29.35 3.03
N ILE A 471 27.57 -28.40 3.43
CA ILE A 471 26.80 -27.58 2.49
C ILE A 471 27.76 -26.80 1.56
N GLY A 472 28.84 -26.25 2.12
CA GLY A 472 29.81 -25.45 1.38
C GLY A 472 30.61 -26.29 0.40
N SER A 473 30.96 -27.52 0.77
CA SER A 473 31.64 -28.48 -0.11
C SER A 473 30.75 -28.94 -1.25
N VAL A 474 29.46 -29.21 -0.97
CA VAL A 474 28.47 -29.54 -2.02
C VAL A 474 28.30 -28.35 -2.98
N ALA A 475 28.17 -27.13 -2.45
CA ALA A 475 28.08 -25.92 -3.27
C ALA A 475 29.33 -25.68 -4.11
N CYS A 476 30.52 -25.83 -3.54
CA CYS A 476 31.80 -25.64 -4.22
C CYS A 476 32.04 -26.71 -5.30
N ALA A 477 31.61 -27.97 -5.07
CA ALA A 477 31.78 -29.06 -6.04
C ALA A 477 31.00 -28.82 -7.34
N LEU A 478 29.98 -27.96 -7.33
CA LEU A 478 29.19 -27.60 -8.51
C LEU A 478 29.86 -26.53 -9.39
N GLY A 479 30.97 -25.95 -8.94
CA GLY A 479 31.77 -25.00 -9.71
C GLY A 479 31.10 -23.62 -9.89
N GLU A 480 31.68 -22.80 -10.77
CA GLU A 480 31.32 -21.39 -10.93
C GLU A 480 29.92 -21.11 -11.50
N ASP A 481 29.28 -22.14 -12.08
CA ASP A 481 27.93 -22.07 -12.64
C ASP A 481 27.12 -23.30 -12.23
N PRO A 482 26.66 -23.36 -10.96
CA PRO A 482 25.96 -24.51 -10.41
C PRO A 482 24.68 -24.86 -11.17
N ALA A 483 23.98 -23.84 -11.66
CA ALA A 483 22.70 -23.96 -12.36
C ALA A 483 22.83 -24.69 -13.71
N ARG A 484 24.04 -24.73 -14.28
CA ARG A 484 24.35 -25.48 -15.50
C ARG A 484 24.41 -26.99 -15.28
N TRP A 485 24.79 -27.43 -14.08
CA TRP A 485 25.05 -28.83 -13.77
C TRP A 485 23.91 -29.49 -13.01
N VAL A 486 23.26 -28.75 -12.11
CA VAL A 486 22.18 -29.25 -11.28
C VAL A 486 21.05 -28.23 -11.18
N ASN A 487 19.82 -28.73 -11.04
CA ASN A 487 18.70 -27.90 -10.61
C ASN A 487 18.63 -27.89 -9.07
N GLY A 488 17.84 -26.96 -8.50
CA GLY A 488 17.70 -26.87 -7.06
C GLY A 488 17.18 -28.13 -6.36
N ALA A 489 16.44 -29.02 -7.05
CA ALA A 489 15.96 -30.27 -6.44
C ALA A 489 17.11 -31.28 -6.29
N SER A 490 17.95 -31.40 -7.33
CA SER A 490 19.17 -32.20 -7.28
C SER A 490 20.15 -31.66 -6.22
N PHE A 491 20.26 -30.34 -6.06
CA PHE A 491 21.07 -29.75 -4.98
C PHE A 491 20.58 -30.19 -3.60
N VAL A 492 19.27 -30.09 -3.34
CA VAL A 492 18.67 -30.51 -2.07
C VAL A 492 18.93 -32.00 -1.79
N GLU A 493 18.79 -32.87 -2.79
CA GLU A 493 19.10 -34.30 -2.63
C GLU A 493 20.59 -34.56 -2.36
N LEU A 494 21.50 -33.83 -3.02
CA LEU A 494 22.93 -33.97 -2.76
C LEU A 494 23.30 -33.57 -1.33
N VAL A 495 22.74 -32.46 -0.83
CA VAL A 495 22.94 -32.06 0.56
C VAL A 495 22.35 -33.08 1.52
N ARG A 496 21.12 -33.57 1.25
CA ARG A 496 20.49 -34.63 2.06
C ARG A 496 21.35 -35.89 2.12
N MET A 497 21.93 -36.31 0.99
CA MET A 497 22.82 -37.48 0.94
C MET A 497 24.13 -37.26 1.68
N ALA A 498 24.64 -36.03 1.70
CA ALA A 498 25.91 -35.70 2.34
C ALA A 498 25.78 -35.48 3.87
N LEU A 499 24.58 -35.20 4.37
CA LEU A 499 24.31 -35.03 5.80
C LEU A 499 24.06 -36.36 6.54
N ARG A 500 23.75 -37.44 5.81
CA ARG A 500 23.61 -38.81 6.31
C ARG A 500 24.95 -39.53 6.29
#